data_AF-A0AAW5SM06-F1
#
_entry.id   AF-A0AAW5SM06-F1
#
_cell.length_a   1.000
_cell.length_b   1.000
_cell.length_c   1.000
_cell.angle_alpha   90.00
_cell.angle_beta   90.00
_cell.angle_gamma   90.00
#
_symmetry.space_group_name_H-M   'P 1'
#
loop_
_entity.id
_entity.type
_entity.pdbx_description
1 polymer ?
#
loop_
_entity_poly.entity_id
_entity_poly.type
_entity_poly.pdbx_seq_one_letter_code
_entity_poly.pdbx_strand_id
1 'polypeptide(L)' 'MSTQNDPPANPMDATKVTEEQRALQDDLDHRDDDPDAPGGHQDRHDVADET' A
#
# COMPACT_ATOMS: atom_id res chain seq x y z
N MET A 1 -16.16 16.56 19.69
CA MET A 1 -14.97 16.76 18.85
C MET A 1 -15.34 16.35 17.44
N SER A 2 -15.35 17.28 16.48
CA SER A 2 -15.70 16.98 15.09
C SER A 2 -14.43 16.60 14.34
N THR A 3 -14.29 15.34 13.94
CA THR A 3 -13.24 14.89 13.04
C THR A 3 -13.61 15.35 11.63
N GLN A 4 -13.07 16.49 11.20
CA GLN A 4 -13.13 16.91 9.80
C GLN A 4 -12.34 15.90 8.98
N ASN A 5 -13.07 14.95 8.39
CA ASN A 5 -12.56 14.08 7.35
C ASN A 5 -12.72 14.86 6.05
N ASP A 6 -11.72 15.67 5.72
CA ASP A 6 -11.65 16.40 4.46
C ASP A 6 -10.70 15.62 3.54
N PRO A 7 -11.19 14.59 2.83
CA PRO A 7 -10.34 13.81 1.95
C PRO A 7 -9.77 14.72 0.87
N PRO A 8 -8.50 14.50 0.47
CA PRO A 8 -7.87 15.33 -0.55
C PRO A 8 -8.70 15.35 -1.84
N ALA A 9 -8.63 16.47 -2.56
CA ALA A 9 -9.31 16.63 -3.83
C ALA A 9 -8.98 15.45 -4.75
N ASN A 10 -10.02 14.76 -5.24
CA ASN A 10 -9.90 13.66 -6.17
C ASN A 10 -8.89 13.98 -7.28
N PRO A 11 -8.07 13.02 -7.72
CA PRO A 11 -7.11 13.24 -8.79
C PRO A 11 -7.82 13.78 -10.03
N MET A 12 -7.19 14.76 -10.72
CA MET A 12 -7.73 15.35 -11.95
C MET A 12 -8.07 14.28 -13.01
N ASP A 13 -7.35 13.15 -12.97
CA ASP A 13 -7.57 11.99 -13.81
C ASP A 13 -7.28 10.71 -12.99
N ALA A 14 -8.33 9.96 -12.62
CA ALA A 14 -8.21 8.73 -11.85
C ALA A 14 -7.54 7.58 -12.61
N THR A 15 -7.29 7.72 -13.92
CA THR A 15 -6.50 6.76 -14.70
C THR A 15 -5.00 6.98 -14.59
N LYS A 16 -4.58 8.13 -14.02
CA LYS A 16 -3.18 8.50 -13.84
C LYS A 16 -2.81 8.46 -12.37
N VAL A 17 -1.70 7.81 -12.07
CA VAL A 17 -1.06 7.90 -10.74
C VAL A 17 -0.44 9.28 -10.54
N THR A 18 -0.51 9.81 -9.33
CA THR A 18 0.24 11.02 -8.97
C THR A 18 1.73 10.73 -8.88
N GLU A 19 2.56 11.76 -8.90
CA GLU A 19 4.01 11.60 -8.72
C GLU A 19 4.36 10.98 -7.36
N GLU A 20 3.67 11.40 -6.29
CA GLU A 20 3.81 10.81 -4.95
C GLU A 20 3.41 9.32 -4.93
N GLN A 21 2.31 8.96 -5.59
CA GLN A 21 1.87 7.56 -5.70
C GLN A 21 2.82 6.70 -6.54
N ARG A 22 3.49 7.30 -7.54
CA ARG A 22 4.52 6.60 -8.32
C ARG A 22 5.76 6.35 -7.47
N ALA A 23 6.25 7.38 -6.76
CA ALA A 23 7.40 7.22 -5.87
C ALA A 23 7.13 6.21 -4.75
N LEU A 24 5.90 6.20 -4.21
CA LEU A 24 5.50 5.19 -3.23
C LEU A 24 5.46 3.78 -3.83
N GLN A 25 4.93 3.59 -5.05
CA GLN A 25 4.96 2.28 -5.71
C GLN A 25 6.38 1.81 -5.98
N ASP A 26 7.27 2.69 -6.45
CA ASP A 26 8.68 2.35 -6.65
C ASP A 26 9.31 1.90 -5.32
N ASP A 27 9.03 2.54 -4.19
CA ASP A 27 9.50 2.09 -2.87
C ASP A 27 8.93 0.71 -2.50
N LEU A 28 7.64 0.47 -2.78
CA LEU A 28 6.96 -0.79 -2.50
C LEU A 28 7.47 -1.97 -3.34
N ASP A 29 7.76 -1.76 -4.63
CA ASP A 29 8.20 -2.80 -5.56
C ASP A 29 9.58 -3.37 -5.19
N HIS A 30 10.41 -2.62 -4.47
CA HIS A 30 11.70 -3.10 -3.96
C HIS A 30 11.59 -3.73 -2.56
N ARG A 31 10.40 -3.79 -1.94
CA ARG A 31 10.22 -4.38 -0.60
C ARG A 31 10.42 -5.89 -0.57
N ASP A 32 10.31 -6.58 -1.70
CA ASP A 32 10.66 -8.01 -1.75
C ASP A 32 12.19 -8.25 -1.62
N ASP A 33 13.01 -7.21 -1.82
CA ASP A 33 14.44 -7.22 -1.51
C ASP A 33 14.72 -6.92 -0.02
N ASP A 34 13.70 -6.51 0.75
CA ASP A 34 13.79 -6.25 2.17
C ASP A 34 13.37 -7.49 2.97
N PRO A 35 14.32 -8.24 3.57
CA PRO A 35 14.01 -9.44 4.36
C PRO A 35 13.17 -9.13 5.61
N ASP A 36 13.10 -7.87 6.04
CA ASP A 36 12.27 -7.42 7.16
C ASP A 36 10.91 -6.87 6.69
N ALA A 37 10.58 -6.96 5.39
CA ALA A 37 9.31 -6.51 4.87
C ALA A 37 8.13 -7.29 5.50
N PRO A 38 7.00 -6.60 5.79
CA PRO A 38 5.82 -7.25 6.33
C PRO A 38 5.29 -8.27 5.33
N GLY A 39 5.24 -9.54 5.74
CA GLY A 39 4.90 -10.67 4.85
C GLY A 39 6.10 -11.53 4.45
N GLY A 40 7.35 -11.05 4.60
CA GLY A 40 8.56 -11.79 4.23
C GLY A 40 8.81 -13.07 5.04
N HIS A 41 8.13 -13.22 6.18
CA HIS A 41 8.14 -14.44 7.00
C HIS A 41 6.79 -15.16 7.04
N GLN A 42 5.79 -14.71 6.26
CA GLN A 42 4.49 -15.39 6.24
C GLN A 42 4.56 -16.61 5.33
N ASP A 43 4.56 -17.80 5.93
CA ASP A 43 4.32 -19.04 5.20
C ASP A 43 2.82 -19.15 4.91
N ARG A 44 2.45 -19.70 3.74
CA ARG A 44 1.05 -20.02 3.40
C ARG A 44 0.37 -20.92 4.44
N HIS A 45 1.14 -21.64 5.27
CA HIS A 45 0.64 -22.47 6.35
C HIS A 45 0.36 -21.68 7.65
N ASP A 46 0.85 -20.45 7.78
CA ASP A 46 0.60 -19.55 8.92
C ASP A 46 -0.61 -18.63 8.70
N VAL A 47 -1.18 -18.64 7.49
CA VAL A 47 -2.42 -17.96 7.16
C VAL A 47 -3.57 -18.92 7.43
N ALA A 48 -4.53 -18.51 8.26
CA ALA A 48 -5.73 -19.29 8.47
C ALA A 48 -6.49 -19.44 7.13
N ASP A 49 -6.79 -20.67 6.73
CA ASP A 49 -7.69 -20.92 5.61
C ASP A 49 -9.07 -20.32 5.95
N GLU A 50 -9.50 -19.32 5.19
CA GLU A 50 -10.85 -18.76 5.29
C GLU A 50 -11.83 -19.73 4.62
N THR A 51 -12.76 -20.31 5.39
CA THR A 51 -13.85 -21.19 4.93
C THR A 51 -15.22 -20.53 5.11
#